data_AF-A0A1W9RAC0-F1
#
_entry.id   AF-A0A1W9RAC0-F1
#
_cell.length_a   1.000
_cell.length_b   1.000
_cell.length_c   1.000
_cell.angle_alpha   90.00
_cell.angle_beta   90.00
_cell.angle_gamma   90.00
#
_symmetry.space_group_name_H-M   'P 1'
#
loop_
_entity.id
_entity.type
_entity.pdbx_description
1 polymer ?
#
loop_
_entity_poly.entity_id
_entity_poly.type
_entity_poly.pdbx_seq_one_letter_code
_entity_poly.pdbx_strand_id
1 'polypeptide(L)'
;MKTTKLIMIVAFFSFAAIGFSGEDIKTGHLSAKITLQDAIVIPGLVTAIQQQLDPVFLQEPRQPRVFTAEIRFNHVLYVIYATIPEWREFFRMRLIADPER
;
A
#
# COMPACT_ATOMS: atom_id res chain seq x y z
N MET A 1 15.73 -45.07 -5.37
CA MET A 1 14.30 -44.74 -5.59
C MET A 1 14.01 -43.38 -4.98
N LYS A 2 13.57 -42.43 -5.83
CA LYS A 2 12.56 -41.38 -5.62
C LYS A 2 12.75 -40.44 -4.40
N THR A 3 13.23 -39.21 -4.62
CA THR A 3 12.41 -37.97 -4.71
C THR A 3 11.52 -37.77 -3.50
N THR A 4 11.67 -36.67 -2.74
CA THR A 4 10.56 -35.88 -2.15
C THR A 4 11.08 -34.59 -1.47
N LYS A 5 10.81 -33.44 -2.11
CA LYS A 5 10.30 -32.15 -1.59
C LYS A 5 11.12 -31.47 -0.46
N LEU A 6 11.85 -30.39 -0.70
CA LEU A 6 11.35 -29.02 -0.96
C LEU A 6 10.23 -28.59 0.01
N ILE A 7 10.62 -27.99 1.13
CA ILE A 7 9.82 -27.13 2.02
C ILE A 7 10.85 -26.09 2.53
N MET A 8 11.12 -24.98 1.84
CA MET A 8 10.31 -23.75 1.78
C MET A 8 9.38 -23.59 2.98
N ILE A 9 9.77 -22.77 3.96
CA ILE A 9 8.94 -21.71 4.56
C ILE A 9 9.90 -20.82 5.37
N VAL A 10 10.23 -19.69 4.77
CA VAL A 10 10.76 -18.52 5.48
C VAL A 10 9.57 -17.88 6.15
N ALA A 11 9.41 -18.08 7.46
CA ALA A 11 8.38 -17.43 8.26
C ALA A 11 9.02 -16.77 9.48
N PHE A 12 9.54 -15.57 9.27
CA PHE A 12 9.77 -14.60 10.35
C PHE A 12 9.47 -13.20 9.82
N PHE A 13 8.21 -12.92 9.55
CA PHE A 13 7.73 -11.54 9.53
C PHE A 13 7.33 -11.18 10.95
N SER A 14 8.26 -10.51 11.63
CA SER A 14 8.04 -9.83 12.91
C SER A 14 6.98 -8.73 12.72
N PHE A 15 5.72 -9.04 13.03
CA PHE A 15 4.71 -8.01 13.23
C PHE A 15 4.98 -7.32 14.57
N ALA A 16 5.77 -6.24 14.54
CA ALA A 16 5.75 -5.25 15.61
C ALA A 16 4.42 -4.50 15.49
N ALA A 17 3.38 -5.02 16.15
CA ALA A 17 2.16 -4.31 16.43
C ALA A 17 2.47 -3.18 17.43
N ILE A 18 2.96 -2.04 16.92
CA ILE A 18 2.94 -0.80 17.67
C ILE A 18 1.55 -0.21 17.48
N GLY A 19 0.70 -0.54 18.45
CA GLY A 19 -0.60 0.06 18.60
C GLY A 19 -0.49 1.52 19.02
N PHE A 20 -1.38 2.29 18.41
CA PHE A 20 -2.22 3.31 19.05
C PHE A 20 -1.69 4.73 19.32
N SER A 21 -2.67 5.61 19.11
CA SER A 21 -2.87 6.94 19.68
C SER A 21 -2.18 8.07 18.94
N GLY A 22 -3.02 8.91 18.33
CA GLY A 22 -2.59 10.10 17.63
C GLY A 22 -1.88 11.07 18.56
N GLU A 23 -0.83 11.67 18.07
CA GLU A 23 -0.58 13.09 18.27
C GLU A 23 0.35 13.58 17.17
N ASP A 24 -0.03 14.72 16.62
CA ASP A 24 0.64 15.47 15.58
C ASP A 24 1.99 15.97 16.10
N ILE A 25 3.07 15.19 16.00
CA ILE A 25 4.41 15.64 16.40
C ILE A 25 5.47 15.29 15.35
N LYS A 26 5.60 16.22 14.40
CA LYS A 26 6.85 16.75 13.82
C LYS A 26 8.13 15.96 14.12
N THR A 27 8.49 15.05 13.23
CA THR A 27 9.85 14.51 13.13
C THR A 27 10.39 14.73 11.72
N GLY A 28 10.66 15.98 11.34
CA GLY A 28 11.53 16.36 10.20
C GLY A 28 11.22 15.83 8.79
N HIS A 29 10.22 14.97 8.61
CA HIS A 29 9.85 14.38 7.35
C HIS A 29 8.77 15.24 6.71
N LEU A 30 9.04 15.68 5.48
CA LEU A 30 8.03 16.28 4.62
C LEU A 30 6.88 15.28 4.50
N SER A 31 5.74 15.57 5.13
CA SER A 31 4.52 14.77 4.98
C SER A 31 3.52 15.55 4.13
N ALA A 32 2.99 14.90 3.10
CA ALA A 32 2.03 15.50 2.17
C ALA A 32 0.77 14.67 2.16
N LYS A 33 -0.35 15.25 2.61
CA LYS A 33 -1.66 14.59 2.54
C LYS A 33 -2.32 14.93 1.21
N ILE A 34 -2.61 13.91 0.40
CA ILE A 34 -3.14 14.09 -0.96
C ILE A 34 -4.24 13.07 -1.26
N THR A 35 -5.11 13.37 -2.24
CA THR A 35 -6.07 12.37 -2.72
C THR A 35 -5.37 11.34 -3.59
N LEU A 36 -5.99 10.16 -3.78
CA LEU A 36 -5.49 9.20 -4.77
C LEU A 36 -5.45 9.77 -6.19
N GLN A 37 -6.38 10.67 -6.54
CA GLN A 37 -6.43 11.34 -7.85
C GLN A 37 -5.25 12.30 -8.05
N ASP A 38 -4.80 12.96 -6.99
CA ASP A 38 -3.57 13.77 -7.03
C ASP A 38 -2.32 12.88 -7.04
N ALA A 39 -2.38 11.71 -6.40
CA ALA A 39 -1.26 10.80 -6.34
C ALA A 39 -0.95 10.16 -7.70
N ILE A 40 -1.97 9.89 -8.53
CA ILE A 40 -1.78 9.28 -9.86
C ILE A 40 -1.11 10.20 -10.87
N VAL A 41 -1.18 11.52 -10.69
CA VAL A 41 -0.54 12.49 -11.58
C VAL A 41 0.93 12.73 -11.24
N ILE A 42 1.40 12.25 -10.08
CA ILE A 42 2.81 12.39 -9.66
C ILE A 42 3.63 11.25 -10.28
N PRO A 43 4.59 11.56 -11.17
CA PRO A 43 5.41 10.53 -11.81
C PRO A 43 6.18 9.70 -10.78
N GLY A 44 6.12 8.37 -10.91
CA GLY A 44 6.80 7.43 -10.02
C GLY A 44 6.06 7.12 -8.72
N LEU A 45 5.20 8.01 -8.22
CA LEU A 45 4.44 7.77 -6.98
C LEU A 45 3.48 6.60 -7.14
N VAL A 46 2.86 6.43 -8.32
CA VAL A 46 2.01 5.27 -8.64
C VAL A 46 2.75 3.94 -8.44
N THR A 47 4.00 3.86 -8.90
CA THR A 47 4.83 2.66 -8.72
C THR A 47 5.20 2.47 -7.25
N ALA A 48 5.51 3.55 -6.53
CA ALA A 48 5.80 3.49 -5.10
C ALA A 48 4.59 3.01 -4.29
N ILE A 49 3.38 3.47 -4.62
CA ILE A 49 2.13 2.98 -4.03
C ILE A 49 2.04 1.48 -4.19
N GLN A 50 2.26 0.95 -5.39
CA GLN A 50 2.08 -0.49 -5.65
C GLN A 50 3.17 -1.37 -5.06
N GLN A 51 4.37 -0.84 -4.85
CA GLN A 51 5.45 -1.56 -4.19
C GLN A 51 5.25 -1.64 -2.68
N GLN A 52 4.55 -0.67 -2.09
CA GLN A 52 4.40 -0.54 -0.63
C GLN A 52 3.01 -0.94 -0.13
N LEU A 53 1.99 -0.89 -0.99
CA LEU A 53 0.60 -1.17 -0.62
C LEU A 53 0.12 -2.47 -1.26
N ASP A 54 -0.19 -3.44 -0.42
CA ASP A 54 -0.74 -4.75 -0.81
C ASP A 54 -2.26 -4.67 -1.00
N PRO A 55 -2.83 -4.99 -2.18
CA PRO A 55 -4.27 -4.93 -2.43
C PRO A 55 -5.12 -5.88 -1.55
N VAL A 56 -4.54 -6.75 -0.72
CA VAL A 56 -5.28 -7.61 0.21
C VAL A 56 -6.20 -6.81 1.15
N PHE A 57 -5.88 -5.56 1.51
CA PHE A 57 -6.76 -4.72 2.33
C PHE A 57 -8.15 -4.49 1.68
N LEU A 58 -8.23 -4.59 0.34
CA LEU A 58 -9.49 -4.46 -0.41
C LEU A 58 -10.43 -5.66 -0.27
N GLN A 59 -9.99 -6.73 0.38
CA GLN A 59 -10.78 -7.94 0.62
C GLN A 59 -11.37 -8.00 2.04
N GLU A 60 -11.03 -7.03 2.91
CA GLU A 60 -11.50 -7.04 4.29
C GLU A 60 -13.04 -6.92 4.37
N PRO A 61 -13.74 -7.79 5.12
CA PRO A 61 -15.20 -7.78 5.16
C PRO A 61 -15.78 -6.54 5.88
N ARG A 62 -14.97 -5.79 6.63
CA ARG A 62 -15.38 -4.57 7.34
C ARG A 62 -14.50 -3.39 6.94
N GLN A 63 -14.54 -3.03 5.67
CA GLN A 63 -13.76 -1.90 5.18
C GLN A 63 -14.37 -0.57 5.62
N PRO A 64 -13.54 0.39 6.08
CA PRO A 64 -13.99 1.76 6.27
C PRO A 64 -14.38 2.38 4.92
N ARG A 65 -15.30 3.35 4.92
CA ARG A 65 -15.75 4.04 3.69
C ARG A 65 -14.58 4.73 2.96
N VAL A 66 -13.60 5.20 3.73
CA VAL A 66 -12.37 5.85 3.27
C VAL A 66 -11.19 5.09 3.87
N PHE A 67 -10.22 4.78 3.04
CA PHE A 67 -8.96 4.16 3.44
C PHE A 67 -7.80 5.12 3.16
N THR A 68 -6.88 5.22 4.12
CA THR A 68 -5.68 6.05 4.03
C THR A 68 -4.45 5.16 4.03
N ALA A 69 -3.54 5.39 3.08
CA ALA A 69 -2.27 4.69 2.96
C ALA A 69 -1.11 5.68 3.14
N GLU A 70 -0.06 5.24 3.80
CA GLU A 70 1.18 6.00 3.96
C GLU A 70 2.25 5.44 3.02
N ILE A 71 2.73 6.26 2.09
CA ILE A 71 3.65 5.85 1.02
C ILE A 71 4.89 6.73 1.07
N ARG A 72 6.07 6.13 1.21
CA ARG A 72 7.33 6.86 1.17
C ARG A 72 7.82 6.98 -0.27
N PHE A 73 8.06 8.21 -0.72
CA PHE A 73 8.58 8.48 -2.05
C PHE A 73 9.46 9.73 -2.03
N ASN A 74 10.67 9.66 -2.60
CA ASN A 74 11.63 10.78 -2.63
C ASN A 74 11.85 11.48 -1.27
N HIS A 75 12.02 10.71 -0.19
CA HIS A 75 12.17 11.19 1.19
C HIS A 75 10.95 11.92 1.78
N VAL A 76 9.84 11.99 1.05
CA VAL A 76 8.54 12.53 1.46
C VAL A 76 7.62 11.37 1.86
N LEU A 77 6.86 11.57 2.94
CA LEU A 77 5.77 10.66 3.35
C LEU A 77 4.45 11.16 2.77
N TYR A 78 3.93 10.47 1.77
CA TYR A 78 2.62 10.77 1.21
C TYR A 78 1.53 10.03 1.98
N VAL A 79 0.60 10.79 2.56
CA VAL A 79 -0.60 10.26 3.21
C VAL A 79 -1.73 10.34 2.19
N ILE A 80 -1.97 9.23 1.50
CA ILE A 80 -2.90 9.15 0.37
C ILE A 80 -4.24 8.62 0.88
N TYR A 81 -5.30 9.40 0.70
CA TYR A 81 -6.65 8.99 1.08
C TYR A 81 -7.55 8.83 -0.13
N ALA A 82 -8.38 7.79 -0.11
CA ALA A 82 -9.39 7.51 -1.12
C ALA A 82 -10.47 6.59 -0.56
N THR A 83 -11.61 6.55 -1.22
CA THR A 83 -12.64 5.55 -0.95
C THR A 83 -12.20 4.17 -1.43
N ILE A 84 -12.76 3.11 -0.84
CA ILE A 84 -12.50 1.73 -1.28
C ILE A 84 -12.76 1.52 -2.78
N PRO A 85 -13.87 2.01 -3.38
CA PRO A 85 -14.08 1.89 -4.82
C PRO A 85 -12.97 2.54 -5.65
N GLU A 86 -12.45 3.70 -5.23
CA GLU A 86 -11.35 4.38 -5.91
C GLU A 86 -10.04 3.58 -5.81
N TRP A 87 -9.72 3.04 -4.64
CA TRP A 87 -8.57 2.14 -4.49
C TRP A 87 -8.70 0.89 -5.35
N ARG A 88 -9.88 0.27 -5.36
CA ARG A 88 -10.15 -0.91 -6.21
C ARG A 88 -9.96 -0.59 -7.68
N GLU A 89 -10.45 0.56 -8.13
CA GLU A 89 -10.30 0.99 -9.51
C GLU A 89 -8.83 1.25 -9.87
N PHE A 90 -8.08 1.91 -8.98
CA PHE A 90 -6.64 2.13 -9.15
C PHE A 90 -5.87 0.82 -9.37
N PHE A 91 -6.13 -0.21 -8.54
CA PHE A 91 -5.48 -1.52 -8.71
C PHE A 91 -6.00 -2.30 -9.92
N ARG A 92 -7.26 -2.10 -10.33
CA ARG A 92 -7.87 -2.74 -11.51
C ARG A 92 -7.34 -2.17 -12.82
N MET A 93 -7.25 -0.84 -12.95
CA MET A 93 -6.83 -0.17 -14.18
C MET A 93 -5.44 -0.61 -14.65
N ARG A 94 -4.52 -0.92 -13.73
CA ARG A 94 -3.16 -1.35 -14.09
C ARG A 94 -3.04 -2.86 -14.36
N LEU A 95 -3.92 -3.69 -13.80
CA LEU A 95 -3.97 -5.13 -14.08
C LEU A 95 -4.32 -5.40 -15.56
N ILE A 96 -5.03 -4.46 -16.20
CA ILE A 96 -5.31 -4.47 -17.65
C ILE A 96 -4.12 -3.93 -18.46
N ALA A 97 -3.29 -3.07 -17.87
CA ALA A 97 -2.17 -2.42 -18.55
C ALA A 97 -0.89 -3.27 -18.61
N ASP A 98 -0.81 -4.37 -17.85
CA ASP A 98 0.35 -5.28 -17.85
C ASP A 98 -0.13 -6.75 -17.73
N PRO A 99 -0.54 -7.38 -18.85
CA PRO A 99 -1.05 -8.75 -18.85
C PRO A 99 0.03 -9.83 -18.74
N GLU A 100 1.32 -9.49 -18.59
CA GLU A 100 2.46 -10.43 -18.67
C GLU A 100 3.20 -10.67 -17.34
N ARG A 101 2.47 -10.81 -16.22
CA ARG A 101 3.03 -11.32 -14.96
C ARG A 101 2.33 -12.55 -14.43
#